data_AF-A0A0F9ADW4-F1
#
_entry.id   AF-A0A0F9ADW4-F1
#
_cell.length_a   1.000
_cell.length_b   1.000
_cell.length_c   1.000
_cell.angle_alpha   90.00
_cell.angle_beta   90.00
_cell.angle_gamma   90.00
#
_symmetry.space_group_name_H-M   'P 1'
#
loop_
_entity.id
_entity.type
_entity.pdbx_description
1 polymer ?
#
loop_
_entity_poly.entity_id
_entity_poly.type
_entity_poly.pdbx_seq_one_letter_code
_entity_poly.pdbx_strand_id
1 'polypeptide(L)'
;VGFIALSGVAVLNGVVLMSFIRELREQGMPILDAIREGASQRLRPVLMTALVASLGFIPMAFNLGTGAEVQRPLATVVIGGIVSSTLLTLVVLPALYQLTHRFDRLHQEN
;
A
#
# COMPACT_ATOMS: atom_id res chain seq x y z
N VAL A 1 16.88 -2.27 -9.20
CA VAL A 1 16.51 -0.91 -8.70
C VAL A 1 15.01 -0.73 -8.55
N GLY A 2 14.17 -1.01 -9.57
CA GLY A 2 12.71 -0.85 -9.48
C GLY A 2 12.06 -1.56 -8.29
N PHE A 3 12.39 -2.83 -8.03
CA PHE A 3 11.91 -3.57 -6.85
C PHE A 3 12.30 -2.93 -5.52
N ILE A 4 13.52 -2.37 -5.41
CA ILE A 4 13.98 -1.73 -4.17
C ILE A 4 13.17 -0.47 -3.89
N ALA A 5 12.94 0.35 -4.92
CA ALA A 5 12.10 1.54 -4.82
C ALA A 5 10.66 1.15 -4.44
N LEU A 6 10.11 0.10 -5.06
CA LEU A 6 8.77 -0.41 -4.74
C LEU A 6 8.64 -0.91 -3.31
N SER A 7 9.63 -1.66 -2.81
CA SER A 7 9.64 -2.11 -1.42
C SER A 7 9.61 -0.92 -0.45
N GLY A 8 10.37 0.14 -0.74
CA GLY A 8 10.33 1.38 0.05
C GLY A 8 8.94 2.02 0.07
N VAL A 9 8.31 2.17 -1.09
CA VAL A 9 6.94 2.72 -1.21
C VAL A 9 5.92 1.85 -0.47
N ALA A 10 5.99 0.53 -0.61
CA ALA A 10 5.08 -0.39 0.05
C ALA A 10 5.22 -0.34 1.57
N VAL A 11 6.46 -0.34 2.09
CA VAL A 11 6.73 -0.23 3.54
C VAL A 11 6.23 1.11 4.07
N LEU A 12 6.49 2.22 3.37
CA LEU A 12 6.02 3.55 3.79
C LEU A 12 4.50 3.62 3.83
N ASN A 13 3.82 3.11 2.80
CA ASN A 13 2.36 3.07 2.75
C ASN A 13 1.78 2.25 3.91
N GLY A 14 2.37 1.09 4.20
CA GLY A 14 1.95 0.21 5.29
C GLY A 14 2.18 0.82 6.67
N VAL A 15 3.37 1.35 6.94
CA VAL A 15 3.71 1.98 8.23
C VAL A 15 2.78 3.16 8.51
N VAL A 16 2.58 4.05 7.53
CA VAL A 16 1.74 5.23 7.76
C VAL A 16 0.26 4.84 7.91
N LEU A 17 -0.23 3.77 7.26
CA LEU A 17 -1.58 3.24 7.53
C LEU A 17 -1.70 2.69 8.96
N MET A 18 -0.72 1.90 9.41
CA MET A 18 -0.71 1.35 10.77
C MET A 18 -0.63 2.44 11.83
N SER A 19 0.18 3.49 11.62
CA SER A 19 0.26 4.64 12.53
C SER A 19 -1.08 5.37 12.63
N PHE A 20 -1.79 5.57 11.51
CA PHE A 20 -3.13 6.17 11.51
C PHE A 20 -4.15 5.33 12.28
N ILE A 21 -4.18 4.01 12.07
CA ILE A 21 -5.08 3.11 12.80
C ILE A 21 -4.74 3.16 14.30
N ARG A 22 -3.45 3.15 14.67
CA ARG A 22 -3.01 3.27 16.06
C ARG A 22 -3.46 4.59 16.69
N GLU A 23 -3.31 5.71 15.99
CA GLU A 23 -3.72 7.02 16.48
C GLU A 23 -5.25 7.08 16.72
N LEU A 24 -6.05 6.55 15.79
CA LEU A 24 -7.51 6.42 15.97
C LEU A 24 -7.87 5.54 17.18
N ARG A 25 -7.09 4.49 17.45
CA ARG A 25 -7.26 3.63 18.63
C ARG A 25 -6.93 4.35 19.93
N GLU A 26 -5.88 5.18 19.93
CA GLU A 26 -5.49 6.00 21.07
C GLU A 26 -6.52 7.08 21.38
N GLN A 27 -7.26 7.54 20.37
CA GLN A 27 -8.44 8.41 20.52
C GLN A 27 -9.69 7.68 21.06
N GLY A 28 -9.59 6.39 21.38
CA GLY A 28 -10.67 5.59 21.94
C GLY A 28 -11.59 4.92 20.91
N MET A 29 -11.27 5.02 19.61
CA MET A 29 -12.11 4.41 18.58
C MET A 29 -12.07 2.87 18.66
N PRO A 30 -13.22 2.19 18.54
CA PRO A 30 -13.24 0.73 18.48
C PRO A 30 -12.50 0.23 17.24
N ILE A 31 -11.90 -0.95 17.37
CA ILE A 31 -10.94 -1.51 16.41
C ILE A 31 -11.46 -1.56 14.97
N LEU A 32 -12.72 -1.98 14.80
CA LEU A 32 -13.32 -2.12 13.47
C LEU A 32 -13.53 -0.77 12.80
N ASP A 33 -13.96 0.24 13.56
CA ASP A 33 -14.16 1.59 13.05
C ASP A 33 -12.82 2.25 12.73
N ALA A 34 -11.80 2.07 13.58
CA ALA A 34 -10.46 2.60 13.34
C ALA A 34 -9.83 2.03 12.06
N ILE A 35 -10.02 0.74 11.79
CA ILE A 35 -9.54 0.11 10.55
C ILE A 35 -10.28 0.66 9.34
N ARG A 36 -11.62 0.74 9.42
CA ARG A 36 -12.45 1.22 8.31
C ARG A 36 -12.13 2.67 7.97
N GLU A 37 -12.05 3.52 8.99
CA GLU A 37 -11.74 4.94 8.87
C GLU A 37 -10.31 5.14 8.36
N GLY A 38 -9.33 4.45 8.96
CA GLY A 38 -7.93 4.48 8.52
C GLY A 38 -7.76 4.03 7.07
N ALA A 39 -8.42 2.95 6.65
CA ALA A 39 -8.38 2.48 5.26
C ALA A 39 -9.04 3.47 4.29
N SER A 40 -10.20 4.03 4.65
CA SER A 40 -10.94 5.01 3.85
C SER A 40 -10.14 6.30 3.63
N GLN A 41 -9.53 6.83 4.69
CA GLN A 41 -8.73 8.06 4.61
C GLN A 41 -7.46 7.86 3.77
N ARG A 42 -6.90 6.64 3.75
CA ARG A 42 -5.64 6.34 3.03
C ARG A 42 -5.88 5.91 1.59
N LEU A 43 -7.09 5.48 1.24
CA LEU A 43 -7.49 5.13 -0.13
C LEU A 43 -7.18 6.27 -1.13
N ARG A 44 -7.58 7.51 -0.80
CA ARG A 44 -7.38 8.66 -1.70
C ARG A 44 -5.88 8.98 -1.91
N PRO A 45 -5.05 9.17 -0.87
CA PRO A 45 -3.61 9.38 -1.03
C PRO A 45 -2.88 8.26 -1.77
N VAL A 46 -3.18 6.99 -1.49
CA VAL A 46 -2.49 5.85 -2.13
C VAL A 46 -2.87 5.78 -3.61
N LEU A 47 -4.15 5.96 -3.95
CA LEU A 47 -4.57 6.01 -5.35
C LEU A 47 -3.96 7.20 -6.09
N MET A 48 -3.89 8.38 -5.48
CA MET A 48 -3.25 9.55 -6.09
C MET A 48 -1.78 9.29 -6.44
N THR A 49 -1.00 8.75 -5.50
CA THR A 49 0.41 8.45 -5.75
C THR A 49 0.57 7.34 -6.80
N ALA A 50 -0.29 6.32 -6.76
CA ALA A 50 -0.29 5.24 -7.73
C ALA A 50 -0.59 5.72 -9.15
N LEU A 51 -1.58 6.60 -9.31
CA LEU A 51 -1.96 7.18 -10.59
C LEU A 51 -0.86 8.08 -11.14
N VAL A 52 -0.34 9.01 -10.33
CA VAL A 52 0.73 9.93 -10.75
C VAL A 52 1.96 9.16 -11.20
N ALA A 53 2.40 8.18 -10.42
CA ALA A 53 3.54 7.35 -10.80
C ALA A 53 3.25 6.56 -12.08
N SER A 54 2.10 5.89 -12.17
CA SER A 54 1.75 5.09 -13.35
C SER A 54 1.75 5.94 -14.62
N LEU A 55 1.11 7.10 -14.60
CA LEU A 55 1.06 8.04 -15.73
C LEU A 55 2.46 8.51 -16.13
N GLY A 56 3.35 8.78 -15.17
CA GLY A 56 4.74 9.18 -15.42
C GLY A 56 5.58 8.10 -16.12
N PHE A 57 5.25 6.82 -15.90
CA PHE A 57 5.96 5.68 -16.51
C PHE A 57 5.33 5.15 -17.80
N ILE A 58 4.10 5.57 -18.17
CA ILE A 58 3.46 5.19 -19.44
C ILE A 58 4.35 5.46 -20.66
N PRO A 59 4.88 6.67 -20.92
CA PRO A 59 5.67 6.93 -22.13
C PRO A 59 6.95 6.08 -22.17
N MET A 60 7.55 5.82 -21.01
CA MET A 60 8.74 4.96 -20.87
C MET A 60 8.44 3.48 -21.17
N ALA A 61 7.25 3.00 -20.80
CA ALA A 61 6.80 1.64 -21.10
C ALA A 61 6.58 1.41 -22.60
N PHE A 62 6.16 2.44 -23.35
CA PHE A 62 5.93 2.34 -24.79
C PHE A 62 7.13 2.70 -25.67
N ASN A 63 8.16 3.38 -25.15
CA ASN A 63 9.29 3.84 -25.95
C ASN A 63 10.03 2.68 -26.70
N LEU A 64 10.09 2.70 -28.04
CA LEU A 64 10.83 1.73 -28.88
C LEU A 64 12.29 2.17 -29.21
N GLY A 65 12.71 3.35 -28.76
CA GLY A 65 14.02 3.92 -29.11
C GLY A 65 15.22 3.30 -28.37
N THR A 66 16.41 3.83 -28.63
CA THR A 66 17.67 3.39 -27.98
C THR A 66 17.58 3.48 -26.46
N GLY A 67 17.92 2.39 -25.76
CA GLY A 67 17.81 2.29 -24.30
C GLY A 67 16.46 1.71 -23.79
N ALA A 68 15.51 1.43 -24.68
CA ALA A 68 14.24 0.80 -24.34
C ALA A 68 14.39 -0.56 -23.65
N GLU A 69 15.46 -1.30 -23.94
CA GLU A 69 15.75 -2.62 -23.36
C GLU A 69 15.91 -2.59 -21.83
N VAL A 70 16.37 -1.46 -21.27
CA VAL A 70 16.54 -1.29 -19.82
C VAL A 70 15.37 -0.50 -19.22
N GLN A 71 14.81 0.45 -19.97
CA GLN A 71 13.76 1.34 -19.48
C GLN A 71 12.39 0.66 -19.38
N ARG A 72 12.03 -0.17 -20.36
CA ARG A 72 10.73 -0.86 -20.38
C ARG A 72 10.54 -1.81 -19.22
N PRO A 73 11.48 -2.74 -18.91
CA PRO A 73 11.31 -3.65 -17.78
C PRO A 73 11.20 -2.90 -16.45
N LEU A 74 11.95 -1.80 -16.29
CA LEU A 74 11.88 -0.97 -15.10
C LEU A 74 10.51 -0.30 -14.95
N ALA A 75 9.99 0.31 -16.02
CA ALA A 75 8.67 0.93 -16.03
C ALA A 75 7.55 -0.08 -15.74
N THR A 76 7.59 -1.26 -16.39
CA THR A 76 6.61 -2.32 -16.18
C THR A 76 6.62 -2.83 -14.73
N VAL A 77 7.80 -3.07 -14.15
CA VAL A 77 7.92 -3.50 -12.75
C VAL A 77 7.34 -2.45 -11.81
N VAL A 78 7.67 -1.17 -12.01
CA VAL A 78 7.19 -0.09 -11.13
C VAL A 78 5.66 0.03 -11.21
N ILE A 79 5.07 0.04 -12.41
CA ILE A 79 3.61 0.13 -12.57
C ILE A 79 2.93 -1.08 -11.91
N GLY A 80 3.36 -2.30 -12.26
CA GLY A 80 2.77 -3.53 -11.71
C GLY A 80 2.94 -3.64 -10.19
N GLY A 81 4.09 -3.24 -9.67
CA GLY A 81 4.39 -3.24 -8.24
C GLY A 81 3.58 -2.22 -7.45
N ILE A 82 3.36 -1.02 -7.99
CA ILE A 82 2.51 0.01 -7.36
C ILE A 82 1.06 -0.46 -7.28
N VAL A 83 0.52 -1.01 -8.38
CA VAL A 83 -0.85 -1.55 -8.40
C VAL A 83 -0.99 -2.69 -7.38
N SER A 84 -0.06 -3.65 -7.40
CA SER A 84 -0.08 -4.80 -6.50
C SER A 84 0.08 -4.38 -5.04
N SER A 85 1.02 -3.49 -4.72
CA SER A 85 1.25 -3.00 -3.35
C SER A 85 0.09 -2.14 -2.84
N THR A 86 -0.58 -1.38 -3.71
CA THR A 86 -1.80 -0.64 -3.37
C THR A 86 -2.92 -1.59 -2.94
N LEU A 87 -3.14 -2.66 -3.72
CA LEU A 87 -4.12 -3.70 -3.38
C LEU A 87 -3.74 -4.41 -2.08
N LEU A 88 -2.47 -4.78 -1.89
CA LEU A 88 -2.00 -5.37 -0.63
C LEU A 88 -2.22 -4.43 0.56
N THR A 89 -1.95 -3.13 0.40
CA THR A 89 -2.05 -2.16 1.50
C THR A 89 -3.50 -1.87 1.88
N LEU A 90 -4.41 -1.82 0.91
CA LEU A 90 -5.81 -1.47 1.17
C LEU A 90 -6.71 -2.68 1.48
N VAL A 91 -6.30 -3.88 1.07
CA VAL A 91 -7.08 -5.11 1.29
C VAL A 91 -6.41 -6.00 2.32
N VAL A 92 -5.13 -6.34 2.12
CA VAL A 92 -4.44 -7.34 2.93
C VAL A 92 -4.09 -6.79 4.31
N LEU A 93 -3.59 -5.55 4.41
CA LEU A 93 -3.23 -4.95 5.70
C LEU A 93 -4.43 -4.79 6.66
N PRO A 94 -5.59 -4.26 6.23
CA PRO A 94 -6.78 -4.21 7.08
C PRO A 94 -7.27 -5.59 7.50
N ALA A 95 -7.25 -6.58 6.60
CA ALA A 95 -7.64 -7.95 6.90
C ALA A 95 -6.69 -8.63 7.90
N LEU A 96 -5.37 -8.44 7.72
CA LEU A 96 -4.36 -8.96 8.66
C LEU A 96 -4.50 -8.33 10.03
N TYR A 97 -4.72 -7.01 10.11
CA TYR A 97 -4.88 -6.33 11.39
C TYR A 97 -6.17 -6.79 12.13
N GLN A 98 -7.26 -7.06 11.40
CA GLN A 98 -8.43 -7.71 12.00
C GLN A 98 -8.11 -9.12 12.52
N LEU A 99 -7.35 -9.91 11.74
CA LEU A 99 -7.00 -11.28 12.11
C LEU A 99 -6.11 -11.34 13.36
N THR A 100 -5.07 -10.50 13.42
CA THR A 100 -4.16 -10.44 14.57
C THR A 100 -4.90 -10.00 15.83
N HIS A 101 -5.78 -8.99 15.73
CA HIS A 101 -6.58 -8.57 16.88
C HIS A 101 -7.61 -9.63 17.30
N ARG A 102 -8.15 -10.42 16.36
CA ARG A 102 -9.03 -11.55 16.70
C ARG A 102 -8.26 -12.65 17.44
N PHE A 103 -7.00 -12.88 17.08
CA PHE A 103 -6.12 -13.85 17.73
C PHE A 103 -5.76 -13.46 19.17
N ASP A 104 -5.52 -12.18 19.44
CA ASP A 104 -5.26 -11.67 20.80
C ASP A 104 -6.47 -11.83 21.72
N ARG A 105 -7.70 -11.62 21.21
CA ARG A 105 -8.91 -11.85 22.01
C ARG A 105 -9.09 -13.32 22.42
N LEU A 106 -8.74 -14.25 21.54
CA LEU A 106 -8.87 -15.69 21.82
C LEU A 106 -7.86 -16.19 22.88
N HIS A 107 -6.71 -15.50 23.06
CA HIS A 107 -5.73 -15.82 24.10
C HIS A 107 -6.01 -15.13 25.45
N GLN A 108 -6.94 -14.17 25.51
CA GLN A 108 -7.39 -13.59 26.78
C GLN A 108 -8.58 -14.34 27.40
N GLU A 109 -9.23 -15.24 26.66
CA GLU A 109 -10.35 -16.07 27.14
C GLU A 109 -9.93 -17.48 27.61
N ASN A 110 -8.63 -17.81 27.63
CA ASN A 110 -8.09 -19.10 28.07
C ASN A 110 -6.97 -18.92 29.10
#